data_AF-A0A150MQ09-F1
#
_entry.id   AF-A0A150MQ09-F1
#
_cell.length_a   1.000
_cell.length_b   1.000
_cell.length_c   1.000
_cell.angle_alpha   90.00
_cell.angle_beta   90.00
_cell.angle_gamma   90.00
#
_symmetry.space_group_name_H-M   'P 1'
#
loop_
_entity.id
_entity.type
_entity.pdbx_description
1 polymer ?
#
loop_
_entity_poly.entity_id
_entity_poly.type
_entity_poly.pdbx_seq_one_letter_code
_entity_poly.pdbx_strand_id
1 'polypeptide(L)' 'MWKWLKDAVIANVFHKDQMDIDQAIARFMEYIDQQPEEVLRRLGCAA' A
#
# COMPACT_ATOMS: atom_id res chain seq x y z
N MET A 1 5.88 -1.59 -6.43
CA MET A 1 5.60 -1.84 -4.99
C MET A 1 6.28 -0.86 -4.03
N TRP A 2 7.61 -0.82 -3.93
CA TRP A 2 8.31 -0.05 -2.88
C TRP A 2 8.01 1.45 -2.85
N LYS A 3 7.90 2.09 -4.01
CA LYS A 3 7.48 3.50 -4.11
C LYS A 3 6.06 3.70 -3.53
N TRP A 4 5.16 2.75 -3.77
CA TRP A 4 3.77 2.84 -3.34
C TRP A 4 3.59 2.60 -1.85
N LEU A 5 4.33 1.66 -1.27
CA LEU A 5 4.38 1.48 0.18
C LEU A 5 4.87 2.77 0.85
N LYS A 6 5.90 3.42 0.27
CA LYS A 6 6.38 4.70 0.78
C LYS A 6 5.33 5.80 0.69
N ASP A 7 4.65 5.96 -0.45
CA ASP A 7 3.62 6.99 -0.61
C ASP A 7 2.38 6.74 0.25
N ALA A 8 1.95 5.49 0.38
CA ALA A 8 0.71 5.13 1.09
C ALA A 8 0.88 5.02 2.61
N VAL A 9 2.02 4.50 3.07
CA VAL A 9 2.27 4.24 4.50
C VAL A 9 3.25 5.26 5.07
N ILE A 10 4.38 5.54 4.41
CA ILE A 10 5.49 6.24 5.06
C ILE A 10 5.44 7.77 4.88
N ALA A 11 4.98 8.29 3.74
CA ALA A 11 5.09 9.71 3.39
C ALA A 11 3.82 10.52 3.66
N ASN A 12 2.63 9.89 3.64
CA ASN A 12 1.35 10.59 3.76
C ASN A 12 0.70 10.51 5.14
N VAL A 13 1.27 9.78 6.09
CA VAL A 13 0.63 9.54 7.38
C VAL A 13 1.63 9.71 8.51
N PHE A 14 1.27 10.56 9.47
CA PHE A 14 1.98 10.65 10.74
C PHE A 14 1.46 9.54 11.66
N HIS A 15 2.26 8.49 11.83
CA HIS A 15 1.92 7.40 12.74
C HIS A 15 2.36 7.74 14.16
N LYS A 16 1.39 7.81 15.08
CA LYS A 16 1.65 8.16 16.48
C LYS A 16 2.24 6.99 17.27
N ASP A 17 1.80 5.78 16.97
CA ASP A 17 2.12 4.56 17.71
C ASP A 17 2.23 3.36 16.75
N GLN A 18 2.89 2.28 17.19
CA GLN A 18 3.11 1.08 16.37
C GLN A 18 1.80 0.49 15.82
N MET A 19 0.71 0.54 16.58
CA MET A 19 -0.61 0.08 16.12
C MET A 19 -1.12 0.84 14.88
N ASP A 20 -0.77 2.13 14.76
CA ASP A 20 -1.17 2.95 13.61
C ASP A 20 -0.37 2.57 12.36
N ILE A 21 0.90 2.20 12.54
CA ILE A 21 1.74 1.62 11.49
C ILE A 21 1.17 0.28 11.02
N ASP A 22 0.85 -0.62 11.97
CA ASP A 22 0.31 -1.94 11.65
C ASP A 22 -1.04 -1.83 10.92
N GLN A 23 -1.89 -0.87 11.32
CA GLN A 23 -3.17 -0.61 10.64
C GLN A 23 -2.96 -0.03 9.23
N ALA A 24 -1.99 0.85 9.04
CA ALA A 24 -1.68 1.41 7.72
C ALA A 24 -1.14 0.34 6.77
N ILE A 25 -0.29 -0.56 7.27
CA ILE A 25 0.18 -1.74 6.52
C ILE A 25 -1.00 -2.65 6.16
N ALA A 26 -1.89 -2.94 7.11
CA ALA A 26 -3.06 -3.79 6.86
C ALA A 26 -3.99 -3.19 5.79
N ARG A 27 -4.25 -1.88 5.84
CA ARG A 27 -5.04 -1.17 4.81
C ARG A 27 -4.36 -1.21 3.44
N PHE A 28 -3.04 -1.07 3.39
CA PHE A 28 -2.29 -1.16 2.15
C PHE A 28 -2.37 -2.57 1.54
N MET A 29 -2.31 -3.62 2.37
CA MET A 29 -2.50 -5.00 1.93
C MET A 29 -3.92 -5.25 1.42
N GLU A 30 -4.94 -4.77 2.14
CA GLU A 30 -6.35 -4.89 1.71
C GLU A 30 -6.60 -4.18 0.38
N TYR A 31 -6.01 -3.01 0.17
CA TYR A 31 -6.09 -2.29 -1.10
C TYR A 31 -5.48 -3.06 -2.27
N ILE A 32 -4.35 -3.75 -2.05
CA ILE A 32 -3.73 -4.63 -3.07
C ILE A 32 -4.64 -5.82 -3.36
N ASP A 33 -5.21 -6.43 -2.33
CA ASP A 33 -6.09 -7.61 -2.43
C ASP A 33 -7.39 -7.28 -3.18
N GLN A 34 -7.95 -6.09 -2.96
CA GLN A 34 -9.17 -5.62 -3.64
C GLN A 34 -8.94 -5.25 -5.11
N GLN A 35 -7.71 -4.89 -5.51
CA GLN A 35 -7.41 -4.40 -6.86
C GLN A 35 -6.17 -5.06 -7.48
N PRO A 36 -6.16 -6.40 -7.60
CA PRO A 36 -5.00 -7.13 -8.12
C PRO A 36 -4.72 -6.78 -9.57
N GLU A 37 -5.73 -6.44 -10.38
CA GLU A 37 -5.56 -6.06 -11.79
C GLU A 37 -4.86 -4.70 -11.97
N GLU A 38 -5.20 -3.69 -11.18
CA GLU A 38 -4.52 -2.38 -11.16
C GLU A 38 -3.06 -2.55 -10.69
N VAL A 39 -2.85 -3.43 -9.71
CA VAL A 39 -1.50 -3.80 -9.23
C VAL A 39 -0.70 -4.45 -10.37
N LEU A 40 -1.27 -5.44 -11.05
CA LEU A 40 -0.62 -6.13 -12.18
C LEU A 40 -0.35 -5.19 -13.35
N ARG A 41 -1.30 -4.31 -13.69
CA ARG A 41 -1.14 -3.31 -14.76
C ARG A 41 -0.01 -2.32 -14.46
N ARG A 42 0.05 -1.82 -13.23
CA ARG A 42 1.12 -0.90 -12.79
C ARG A 42 2.47 -1.57 -12.60
N LEU A 43 2.50 -2.86 -12.29
CA LEU A 43 3.73 -3.67 -12.31
C LEU A 43 4.22 -3.93 -13.74
N GLY A 44 3.44 -3.56 -14.77
CA GLY A 44 3.74 -3.87 -16.16
C GLY A 44 3.51 -5.33 -16.51
N CYS A 45 2.81 -6.08 -15.65
CA CYS A 45 2.47 -7.48 -15.85
C CYS A 45 1.12 -7.67 -16.56
N ALA A 46 0.24 -6.67 -16.56
CA ALA A 46 -0.99 -6.64 -17.34
C ALA A 46 -0.98 -5.47 -18.32
N ALA A 47 -1.37 -5.74 -19.57
CA ALA A 47 -1.45 -4.77 -20.67
C ALA A 47 -2.75 -3.95 -20.63
#